data_AF-A0A524G1P0-F1
#
_entry.id   AF-A0A524G1P0-F1
#
_cell.length_a   1.000
_cell.length_b   1.000
_cell.length_c   1.000
_cell.angle_alpha   90.00
_cell.angle_beta   90.00
_cell.angle_gamma   90.00
#
_symmetry.space_group_name_H-M   'P 1'
#
loop_
_entity.id
_entity.type
_entity.pdbx_description
1 polymer ?
#
loop_
_entity_poly.entity_id
_entity_poly.type
_entity_poly.pdbx_seq_one_letter_code
_entity_poly.pdbx_strand_id
1 'polypeptide(L)'
;MSSAHSMIMCPVCGGQVIIENTDKVNLCSYCASPILGPDQSRNCTNHPDILATEVCHVCGDLICGECTEKRVGDYGGKLLTIVNCSKESCIAASEWARPLNEEYQSLANMDWADKSDNFILRITGIGAVVMMVFELVFILGMLYLQYFTSHSALLPKILFSGDIVIILMVLGNILAAILLQTSLQVYVHERQLVSGAILLVMLIVEVAYLLWRGLYFNLLFLEDPLFLTVLLLALLFGTLLVFVGSLGAIYVGNKKRVQMKNARKQLNLSIQHEIERL
;
A
#
# COMPACT_ATOMS: atom_id res chain seq x y z
N MET A 1 7.92 34.35 -33.81
CA MET A 1 6.77 33.81 -34.58
C MET A 1 5.90 33.06 -33.58
N SER A 2 4.65 33.50 -33.39
CA SER A 2 3.74 32.97 -32.36
C SER A 2 3.19 31.60 -32.77
N SER A 3 3.55 30.55 -32.03
CA SER A 3 2.92 29.24 -32.16
C SER A 3 1.49 29.32 -31.62
N ALA A 4 0.51 29.31 -32.51
CA ALA A 4 -0.87 29.13 -32.10
C ALA A 4 -1.02 27.68 -31.59
N HIS A 5 -1.06 27.49 -30.27
CA HIS A 5 -1.42 26.21 -29.66
C HIS A 5 -2.86 25.90 -30.06
N SER A 6 -3.04 24.97 -31.00
CA SER A 6 -4.36 24.42 -31.31
C SER A 6 -4.78 23.51 -30.16
N MET A 7 -5.95 23.77 -29.60
CA MET A 7 -6.55 22.90 -28.58
C MET A 7 -7.54 21.97 -29.26
N ILE A 8 -7.45 20.68 -28.94
CA ILE A 8 -8.43 19.67 -29.34
C ILE A 8 -9.03 19.01 -28.11
N MET A 9 -10.27 18.54 -28.25
CA MET A 9 -10.95 17.82 -27.18
C MET A 9 -10.58 16.35 -27.24
N CYS A 10 -10.23 15.77 -26.10
CA CYS A 10 -9.95 14.35 -25.99
C CYS A 10 -11.24 13.56 -26.31
N PRO A 11 -11.24 12.65 -27.29
CA PRO A 11 -12.41 11.85 -27.64
C PRO A 11 -12.77 10.82 -26.58
N VAL A 12 -11.86 10.52 -25.64
CA VAL A 12 -12.08 9.53 -24.57
C VAL A 12 -12.79 10.14 -23.37
N CYS A 13 -12.30 11.28 -22.87
CA CYS A 13 -12.78 11.87 -21.62
C CYS A 13 -13.37 13.29 -21.79
N GLY A 14 -13.30 13.88 -22.98
CA GLY A 14 -13.70 15.27 -23.21
C GLY A 14 -12.73 16.31 -22.62
N GLY A 15 -11.59 15.90 -22.07
CA GLY A 15 -10.57 16.80 -21.52
C GLY A 15 -9.84 17.59 -22.60
N GLN A 16 -9.30 18.76 -22.25
CA GLN A 16 -8.54 19.59 -23.19
C GLN A 16 -7.15 18.98 -23.43
N VAL A 17 -6.76 18.91 -24.70
CA VAL A 17 -5.44 18.47 -25.14
C VAL A 17 -4.77 19.66 -25.80
N ILE A 18 -3.64 20.10 -25.25
CA ILE A 18 -2.81 21.13 -25.84
C ILE A 18 -1.92 20.44 -26.86
N ILE A 19 -2.04 20.82 -28.13
CA ILE A 19 -1.14 20.31 -29.18
C ILE A 19 0.18 21.10 -29.03
N GLU A 20 1.20 20.43 -28.53
CA GLU A 20 2.56 20.97 -28.45
C GLU A 20 3.35 20.63 -29.71
N ASN A 21 3.11 19.44 -30.27
CA ASN A 21 3.74 18.97 -31.51
C ASN A 21 2.65 18.50 -32.50
N THR A 22 2.67 19.03 -33.73
CA THR A 22 1.67 18.68 -34.75
C THR A 22 1.95 17.34 -35.44
N ASP A 23 3.20 16.90 -35.40
CA ASP A 23 3.75 15.70 -36.02
C ASP A 23 3.87 14.50 -35.06
N LYS A 24 3.49 14.68 -33.78
CA LYS A 24 3.64 13.66 -32.72
C LYS A 24 2.37 13.44 -31.91
N VAL A 25 2.37 12.36 -31.12
CA VAL A 25 1.28 12.07 -30.20
C VAL A 25 1.35 13.04 -29.02
N ASN A 26 0.23 13.68 -28.72
CA ASN A 26 0.04 14.53 -27.55
C ASN A 26 -0.75 13.76 -26.50
N LEU A 27 -0.48 13.99 -25.22
CA LEU A 27 -1.20 13.31 -24.13
C LEU A 27 -2.32 14.20 -23.61
N CYS A 28 -3.51 13.62 -23.39
CA CYS A 28 -4.56 14.34 -22.67
C CYS A 28 -4.11 14.58 -21.23
N SER A 29 -4.13 15.84 -20.79
CA SER A 29 -3.75 16.24 -19.43
C SER A 29 -4.64 15.60 -18.35
N TYR A 30 -5.87 15.21 -18.70
CA TYR A 30 -6.85 14.70 -17.76
C TYR A 30 -6.80 13.17 -17.59
N CYS A 31 -6.72 12.41 -18.69
CA CYS A 31 -6.78 10.94 -18.65
C CYS A 31 -5.53 10.25 -19.20
N ALA A 32 -4.49 11.01 -19.56
CA ALA A 32 -3.26 10.53 -20.18
C ALA A 32 -3.47 9.72 -21.48
N SER A 33 -4.65 9.80 -22.11
CA SER A 33 -4.89 9.11 -23.38
C SER A 33 -4.04 9.73 -24.49
N PRO A 34 -3.38 8.93 -25.34
CA PRO A 34 -2.61 9.40 -26.49
C PRO A 34 -3.54 9.91 -27.58
N ILE A 35 -3.30 11.15 -28.04
CA ILE A 35 -4.06 11.83 -29.09
C ILE A 35 -3.13 12.20 -30.24
N LEU A 36 -3.48 11.78 -31.44
CA LEU A 36 -2.72 12.06 -32.65
C LEU A 36 -2.69 13.55 -32.95
N GLY A 37 -1.52 14.06 -33.31
CA GLY A 37 -1.39 15.38 -33.91
C GLY A 37 -2.10 15.46 -35.27
N PRO A 38 -2.54 16.65 -35.71
CA PRO A 38 -3.30 16.82 -36.95
C PRO A 38 -2.55 16.38 -38.21
N ASP A 39 -1.22 16.48 -38.22
CA ASP A 39 -0.37 16.10 -39.36
C ASP A 39 0.27 14.71 -39.19
N GLN A 40 -0.05 14.02 -38.09
CA GLN A 40 0.57 12.75 -37.74
C GLN A 40 -0.09 11.58 -38.49
N SER A 41 0.73 10.82 -39.21
CA SER A 41 0.30 9.55 -39.82
C SER A 41 -0.07 8.52 -38.75
N ARG A 42 -1.01 7.62 -39.04
CA ARG A 42 -1.37 6.49 -38.17
C ARG A 42 -0.39 5.31 -38.25
N ASN A 43 0.56 5.38 -39.18
CA ASN A 43 1.47 4.29 -39.46
C ASN A 43 2.68 4.34 -38.52
N CYS A 44 3.37 3.22 -38.38
CA CYS A 44 4.60 3.15 -37.63
C CYS A 44 5.64 4.09 -38.23
N THR A 45 6.30 4.87 -37.37
CA THR A 45 7.32 5.84 -37.77
C THR A 45 8.49 5.18 -38.51
N ASN A 46 8.82 3.93 -38.16
CA ASN A 46 9.90 3.18 -38.77
C ASN A 46 9.43 2.28 -39.93
N HIS A 47 8.15 1.90 -39.94
CA HIS A 47 7.54 1.03 -40.96
C HIS A 47 6.27 1.69 -41.53
N PRO A 48 6.41 2.54 -42.55
CA PRO A 48 5.29 3.36 -43.04
C PRO A 48 4.15 2.57 -43.68
N ASP A 49 4.37 1.30 -44.03
CA ASP A 49 3.35 0.40 -44.57
C ASP A 49 2.54 -0.35 -43.49
N ILE A 50 2.91 -0.21 -42.21
CA ILE A 50 2.31 -0.94 -41.10
C ILE A 50 1.62 0.05 -40.15
N LEU A 51 0.40 -0.27 -39.73
CA LEU A 51 -0.33 0.49 -38.72
C LEU A 51 0.38 0.41 -37.36
N ALA A 52 0.50 1.55 -36.68
CA ALA A 52 1.07 1.57 -35.34
C ALA A 52 0.08 0.97 -34.33
N THR A 53 0.63 0.25 -33.36
CA THR A 53 -0.13 -0.42 -32.29
C THR A 53 0.06 0.24 -30.94
N GLU A 54 1.21 0.86 -30.69
CA GLU A 54 1.54 1.51 -29.43
C GLU A 54 2.24 2.87 -29.65
N VAL A 55 2.33 3.66 -28.58
CA VAL A 55 3.01 4.97 -28.56
C VAL A 55 4.25 4.88 -27.68
N CYS A 56 5.39 5.35 -28.18
CA CYS A 56 6.58 5.47 -27.35
C CYS A 56 6.38 6.54 -26.28
N HIS A 57 6.47 6.16 -25.00
CA HIS A 57 6.27 7.05 -23.86
C HIS A 57 7.36 8.11 -23.71
N VAL A 58 8.54 7.94 -24.34
CA VAL A 58 9.66 8.89 -24.25
C VAL A 58 9.57 9.96 -25.34
N CYS A 59 9.45 9.57 -26.61
CA CYS A 59 9.50 10.52 -27.73
C CYS A 59 8.13 10.88 -28.32
N GLY A 60 7.06 10.16 -27.95
CA GLY A 60 5.71 10.35 -28.49
C GLY A 60 5.50 9.80 -29.91
N ASP A 61 6.44 8.99 -30.41
CA ASP A 61 6.34 8.39 -31.74
C ASP A 61 5.41 7.17 -31.75
N LEU A 62 4.73 6.97 -32.87
CA LEU A 62 3.91 5.79 -33.11
C LEU A 62 4.76 4.62 -33.61
N ILE A 63 4.59 3.46 -32.99
CA ILE A 63 5.39 2.26 -33.26
C ILE A 63 4.51 1.02 -33.46
N CYS A 64 4.92 0.15 -34.39
CA CYS A 64 4.34 -1.18 -34.57
C CYS A 64 4.98 -2.17 -33.58
N GLY A 65 4.33 -3.31 -33.34
CA GLY A 65 4.79 -4.33 -32.39
C GLY A 65 6.25 -4.79 -32.58
N GLU A 66 6.76 -4.83 -33.81
CA GLU A 66 8.17 -5.18 -34.07
C GLU A 66 9.19 -4.11 -33.61
N CYS A 67 8.76 -2.84 -33.52
CA CYS A 67 9.59 -1.72 -33.08
C CYS A 67 9.37 -1.38 -31.60
N THR A 68 8.50 -2.13 -30.91
CA THR A 68 8.11 -1.92 -29.53
C THR A 68 9.04 -2.68 -28.61
N GLU A 69 9.73 -1.95 -27.73
CA GLU A 69 10.41 -2.53 -26.58
C GLU A 69 9.64 -2.16 -25.31
N LYS A 70 9.02 -3.16 -24.67
CA LYS A 70 8.40 -2.96 -23.35
C LYS A 70 9.48 -3.08 -22.30
N ARG A 71 9.55 -2.11 -21.39
CA ARG A 71 10.46 -2.10 -20.24
C ARG A 71 9.65 -1.96 -18.96
N VAL A 72 10.16 -2.46 -17.85
CA VAL A 72 9.53 -2.34 -16.53
C VAL A 72 10.46 -1.64 -15.56
N GLY A 73 9.96 -0.58 -14.94
CA GLY A 73 10.62 0.11 -13.84
C GLY A 73 9.92 -0.19 -12.52
N ASP A 74 10.67 -0.29 -11.43
CA ASP A 74 10.13 -0.25 -10.07
C ASP A 74 10.02 1.20 -9.62
N TYR A 75 8.81 1.68 -9.37
CA TYR A 75 8.55 2.98 -8.80
C TYR A 75 7.82 2.84 -7.46
N GLY A 76 8.58 2.96 -6.37
CA GLY A 76 8.02 2.93 -5.01
C GLY A 76 7.34 1.61 -4.62
N GLY A 77 7.78 0.50 -5.22
CA GLY A 77 7.22 -0.84 -5.03
C GLY A 77 6.18 -1.24 -6.08
N LYS A 78 5.76 -0.34 -6.98
CA LYS A 78 4.86 -0.68 -8.10
C LYS A 78 5.65 -0.85 -9.40
N LEU A 79 5.37 -1.92 -10.13
CA LEU A 79 5.92 -2.16 -11.46
C LEU A 79 5.18 -1.29 -12.48
N LEU A 80 5.89 -0.36 -13.12
CA LEU A 80 5.38 0.45 -14.23
C LEU A 80 5.90 -0.10 -15.55
N THR A 81 5.00 -0.38 -16.50
CA THR A 81 5.38 -0.75 -17.86
C THR A 81 5.55 0.50 -18.71
N ILE A 82 6.72 0.64 -19.32
CA ILE A 82 7.11 1.73 -20.21
C ILE A 82 7.25 1.16 -21.61
N VAL A 83 6.59 1.80 -22.57
CA VAL A 83 6.69 1.43 -23.97
C VAL A 83 7.72 2.33 -24.64
N ASN A 84 8.79 1.74 -25.17
CA ASN A 84 9.88 2.47 -25.83
C ASN A 84 10.04 2.06 -27.29
N CYS A 85 10.52 2.99 -28.10
CA CYS A 85 10.98 2.73 -29.46
C CYS A 85 12.49 2.42 -29.46
N SER A 86 12.97 1.82 -30.55
CA SER A 86 14.37 1.41 -30.76
C SER A 86 15.38 2.56 -30.95
N LYS A 87 14.97 3.83 -30.84
CA LYS A 87 15.88 4.98 -30.96
C LYS A 87 16.83 5.03 -29.74
N GLU A 88 18.12 5.21 -30.00
CA GLU A 88 19.15 5.25 -28.94
C GLU A 88 18.85 6.28 -27.84
N SER A 89 18.31 7.45 -28.21
CA SER A 89 17.91 8.49 -27.25
C SER A 89 16.78 8.04 -26.31
N CYS A 90 15.87 7.20 -26.81
CA CYS A 90 14.74 6.68 -26.03
C CYS A 90 15.18 5.52 -25.12
N ILE A 91 16.09 4.69 -25.61
CA ILE A 91 16.72 3.63 -24.83
C ILE A 91 17.52 4.24 -23.67
N ALA A 92 18.35 5.27 -23.94
CA ALA A 92 19.12 5.96 -22.91
C ALA A 92 18.24 6.62 -21.84
N ALA A 93 17.15 7.28 -22.24
CA ALA A 93 16.22 7.91 -21.30
C ALA A 93 15.42 6.90 -20.43
N SER A 94 15.35 5.65 -20.87
CA SER A 94 14.61 4.58 -20.21
C SER A 94 15.51 3.45 -19.67
N GLU A 95 16.83 3.68 -19.64
CA GLU A 95 17.82 2.69 -19.22
C GLU A 95 17.60 2.22 -17.77
N TRP A 96 17.04 3.10 -16.94
CA TRP A 96 16.65 2.80 -15.56
C TRP A 96 15.53 1.74 -15.46
N ALA A 97 14.79 1.47 -16.53
CA ALA A 97 13.79 0.40 -16.63
C ALA A 97 14.38 -0.80 -17.39
N ARG A 98 14.19 -2.00 -16.85
CA ARG A 98 14.73 -3.24 -17.45
C ARG A 98 13.82 -3.72 -18.58
N PRO A 99 14.33 -4.36 -19.64
CA PRO A 99 13.49 -4.99 -20.66
C PRO A 99 12.48 -5.95 -20.02
N LEU A 100 11.22 -5.86 -20.45
CA LEU A 100 10.15 -6.71 -19.98
C LEU A 100 10.41 -8.13 -20.48
N ASN A 101 10.60 -9.06 -19.54
CA ASN A 101 10.56 -10.47 -19.84
C ASN A 101 9.10 -10.96 -19.69
N GLU A 102 8.43 -11.20 -20.82
CA GLU A 102 7.04 -11.65 -20.85
C GLU A 102 6.83 -12.99 -20.13
N GLU A 103 7.81 -13.91 -20.22
CA GLU A 103 7.79 -15.17 -19.47
C GLU A 103 7.90 -14.92 -17.96
N TYR A 104 8.71 -13.95 -17.54
CA TYR A 104 8.78 -13.54 -16.13
C TYR A 104 7.47 -12.95 -15.65
N GLN A 105 6.83 -12.10 -16.43
CA GLN A 105 5.55 -11.49 -16.07
C GLN A 105 4.43 -12.52 -15.99
N SER A 106 4.40 -13.49 -16.90
CA SER A 106 3.47 -14.63 -16.87
C SER A 106 3.66 -15.45 -15.59
N LEU A 107 4.90 -15.80 -15.25
CA LEU A 107 5.22 -16.58 -14.04
C LEU A 107 5.04 -15.80 -12.73
N ALA A 108 5.23 -14.49 -12.78
CA ALA A 108 5.08 -13.56 -11.65
C ALA A 108 3.69 -12.92 -11.58
N ASN A 109 2.69 -13.42 -12.32
CA ASN A 109 1.34 -12.86 -12.24
C ASN A 109 0.81 -12.96 -10.79
N MET A 110 0.44 -11.80 -10.22
CA MET A 110 -0.04 -11.62 -8.85
C MET A 110 -1.50 -11.16 -8.77
N ASP A 111 -2.32 -11.34 -9.80
CA ASP A 111 -3.74 -10.95 -9.79
C ASP A 111 -4.52 -11.51 -8.57
N TRP A 112 -4.12 -12.69 -8.07
CA TRP A 112 -4.68 -13.29 -6.87
C TRP A 112 -4.38 -12.50 -5.59
N ALA A 113 -3.28 -11.76 -5.57
CA ALA A 113 -2.81 -11.03 -4.41
C ALA A 113 -3.62 -9.77 -4.17
N ASP A 114 -4.04 -9.05 -5.21
CA ASP A 114 -4.87 -7.84 -5.08
C ASP A 114 -6.19 -8.14 -4.37
N LYS A 115 -6.83 -9.26 -4.72
CA LYS A 115 -8.04 -9.74 -4.04
C LYS A 115 -7.78 -10.07 -2.56
N SER A 116 -6.65 -10.69 -2.29
CA SER A 116 -6.25 -11.08 -0.92
C SER A 116 -5.91 -9.86 -0.07
N ASP A 117 -5.20 -8.88 -0.64
CA ASP A 117 -4.80 -7.63 -0.02
C ASP A 117 -6.01 -6.78 0.37
N ASN A 118 -7.00 -6.66 -0.51
CA ASN A 118 -8.24 -5.95 -0.20
C ASN A 118 -9.05 -6.62 0.92
N PHE A 119 -9.08 -7.95 0.96
CA PHE A 119 -9.74 -8.70 2.03
C PHE A 119 -9.03 -8.50 3.39
N ILE A 120 -7.70 -8.59 3.40
CA ILE A 120 -6.87 -8.36 4.58
C ILE A 120 -7.08 -6.94 5.13
N LEU A 121 -6.99 -5.93 4.27
CA LEU A 121 -7.20 -4.52 4.64
C LEU A 121 -8.57 -4.25 5.23
N ARG A 122 -9.62 -4.92 4.73
CA ARG A 122 -10.98 -4.80 5.29
C ARG A 122 -11.07 -5.41 6.68
N ILE A 123 -10.52 -6.61 6.89
CA ILE A 123 -10.57 -7.28 8.19
C ILE A 123 -9.76 -6.53 9.23
N THR A 124 -8.52 -6.14 8.90
CA THR A 124 -7.68 -5.33 9.80
C THR A 124 -8.32 -3.98 10.09
N GLY A 125 -8.92 -3.34 9.07
CA GLY A 125 -9.64 -2.08 9.23
C GLY A 125 -10.82 -2.18 10.19
N ILE A 126 -11.67 -3.21 10.05
CA ILE A 126 -12.78 -3.46 10.97
C ILE A 126 -12.26 -3.75 12.39
N GLY A 127 -11.22 -4.59 12.52
CA GLY A 127 -10.58 -4.88 13.80
C GLY A 127 -10.05 -3.62 14.49
N ALA A 128 -9.39 -2.73 13.74
CA ALA A 128 -8.89 -1.46 14.25
C ALA A 128 -10.02 -0.54 14.74
N VAL A 129 -11.12 -0.43 13.99
CA VAL A 129 -12.28 0.38 14.42
C VAL A 129 -12.90 -0.17 15.71
N VAL A 130 -13.06 -1.50 15.81
CA VAL A 130 -13.57 -2.14 17.04
C VAL A 130 -12.64 -1.85 18.22
N MET A 131 -11.32 -1.98 18.03
CA MET A 131 -10.33 -1.69 19.07
C MET A 131 -10.33 -0.22 19.50
N MET A 132 -10.51 0.73 18.57
CA MET A 132 -10.63 2.15 18.89
C MET A 132 -11.87 2.46 19.73
N VAL A 133 -13.02 1.90 19.35
CA VAL A 133 -14.27 2.06 20.12
C VAL A 133 -14.13 1.44 21.50
N PHE A 134 -13.53 0.25 21.57
CA PHE A 134 -13.22 -0.43 22.83
C PHE A 134 -12.32 0.44 23.73
N GLU A 135 -11.21 0.97 23.22
CA GLU A 135 -10.28 1.83 23.99
C GLU A 135 -10.97 3.10 24.50
N LEU A 136 -11.84 3.70 23.70
CA LEU A 136 -12.63 4.86 24.13
C LEU A 136 -13.54 4.52 25.31
N VAL A 137 -14.32 3.44 25.18
CA VAL A 137 -15.21 2.97 26.26
C VAL A 137 -14.39 2.59 27.50
N PHE A 138 -13.23 1.96 27.30
CA PHE A 138 -12.31 1.60 28.38
C PHE A 138 -11.81 2.83 29.14
N ILE A 139 -11.29 3.84 28.45
CA ILE A 139 -10.82 5.09 29.07
C ILE A 139 -11.95 5.79 29.82
N LEU A 140 -13.14 5.90 29.22
CA LEU A 140 -14.31 6.49 29.87
C LEU A 140 -14.71 5.72 31.13
N GLY A 141 -14.68 4.38 31.08
CA GLY A 141 -14.89 3.53 32.25
C GLY A 141 -13.84 3.76 33.34
N MET A 142 -12.57 3.93 32.97
CA MET A 142 -11.50 4.18 33.95
C MET A 142 -11.64 5.55 34.60
N LEU A 143 -12.01 6.58 33.83
CA LEU A 143 -12.33 7.92 34.35
C LEU A 143 -13.50 7.87 35.33
N TYR A 144 -14.55 7.12 34.99
CA TYR A 144 -15.70 6.93 35.88
C TYR A 144 -15.26 6.29 37.21
N LEU A 145 -14.48 5.20 37.16
CA LEU A 145 -14.00 4.52 38.36
C LEU A 145 -13.10 5.41 39.22
N GLN A 146 -12.17 6.13 38.60
CA GLN A 146 -11.20 6.99 39.28
C GLN A 146 -11.85 8.16 40.04
N TYR A 147 -12.89 8.80 39.47
CA TYR A 147 -13.49 10.01 40.04
C TYR A 147 -14.80 9.79 40.79
N PHE A 148 -15.57 8.74 40.47
CA PHE A 148 -16.91 8.53 41.04
C PHE A 148 -17.02 7.29 41.94
N THR A 149 -16.00 6.44 42.01
CA THR A 149 -16.03 5.26 42.89
C THR A 149 -14.86 5.24 43.88
N SER A 150 -15.11 4.75 45.10
CA SER A 150 -14.08 4.59 46.14
C SER A 150 -13.22 3.32 45.96
N HIS A 151 -13.47 2.55 44.89
CA HIS A 151 -12.71 1.36 44.52
C HIS A 151 -11.35 1.78 43.95
N SER A 152 -10.48 2.29 44.83
CA SER A 152 -9.14 2.73 44.44
C SER A 152 -8.28 1.55 43.97
N ALA A 153 -7.44 1.83 42.98
CA ALA A 153 -6.43 0.95 42.38
C ALA A 153 -5.85 -0.12 43.33
N LEU A 154 -5.69 -1.35 42.82
CA LEU A 154 -5.12 -2.49 43.56
C LEU A 154 -3.67 -2.21 44.00
N LEU A 155 -2.96 -1.37 43.25
CA LEU A 155 -1.59 -0.95 43.53
C LEU A 155 -1.58 0.30 44.41
N PRO A 156 -0.68 0.40 45.40
CA PRO A 156 -0.54 1.61 46.21
C PRO A 156 -0.34 2.82 45.30
N LYS A 157 -1.06 3.93 45.54
CA LYS A 157 -0.92 5.23 44.85
C LYS A 157 0.49 5.87 45.00
N ILE A 158 1.46 5.13 45.52
CA ILE A 158 2.79 5.58 45.94
C ILE A 158 3.72 5.79 44.72
N LEU A 159 3.53 5.05 43.61
CA LEU A 159 4.45 5.12 42.47
C LEU A 159 3.95 6.02 41.32
N PHE A 160 2.65 6.04 41.04
CA PHE A 160 2.04 6.90 40.00
C PHE A 160 0.61 7.27 40.42
N SER A 161 0.26 8.56 40.34
CA SER A 161 -1.15 9.01 40.48
C SER A 161 -1.97 8.44 39.32
N GLY A 162 -3.24 8.11 39.57
CA GLY A 162 -4.15 7.62 38.52
C GLY A 162 -4.26 8.57 37.33
N ASP A 163 -4.10 9.88 37.55
CA ASP A 163 -4.07 10.88 36.48
C ASP A 163 -2.87 10.71 35.55
N ILE A 164 -1.69 10.35 36.09
CA ILE A 164 -0.48 10.09 35.31
C ILE A 164 -0.67 8.83 34.46
N VAL A 165 -1.33 7.81 35.01
CA VAL A 165 -1.64 6.58 34.27
C VAL A 165 -2.60 6.88 33.12
N ILE A 166 -3.64 7.69 33.34
CA ILE A 166 -4.57 8.10 32.28
C ILE A 166 -3.84 8.91 31.19
N ILE A 167 -2.94 9.81 31.54
CA ILE A 167 -2.14 10.56 30.55
C ILE A 167 -1.26 9.60 29.73
N LEU A 168 -0.59 8.65 30.38
CA LEU A 168 0.21 7.63 29.71
C LEU A 168 -0.65 6.73 28.80
N MET A 169 -1.90 6.45 29.17
CA MET A 169 -2.86 5.70 28.34
C MET A 169 -3.17 6.45 27.04
N VAL A 170 -3.48 7.74 27.14
CA VAL A 170 -3.77 8.58 25.96
C VAL A 170 -2.54 8.67 25.05
N LEU A 171 -1.35 8.89 25.63
CA LEU A 171 -0.09 8.94 24.86
C LEU A 171 0.23 7.59 24.20
N GLY A 172 0.05 6.48 24.91
CA GLY A 172 0.23 5.13 24.39
C GLY A 172 -0.69 4.85 23.20
N ASN A 173 -1.96 5.24 23.29
CA ASN A 173 -2.94 5.07 22.22
C ASN A 173 -2.63 5.95 20.99
N ILE A 174 -2.13 7.18 21.19
CA ILE A 174 -1.67 8.03 20.09
C ILE A 174 -0.46 7.39 19.40
N LEU A 175 0.50 6.89 20.17
CA LEU A 175 1.69 6.23 19.63
C LEU A 175 1.31 4.97 18.82
N ALA A 176 0.41 4.15 19.37
CA ALA A 176 -0.14 2.98 18.69
C ALA A 176 -0.81 3.36 17.35
N ALA A 177 -1.63 4.41 17.33
CA ALA A 177 -2.28 4.89 16.11
C ALA A 177 -1.27 5.35 15.04
N ILE A 178 -0.23 6.09 15.44
CA ILE A 178 0.84 6.54 14.53
C ILE A 178 1.59 5.34 13.93
N LEU A 179 1.95 4.37 14.77
CA LEU A 179 2.67 3.18 14.31
C LEU A 179 1.78 2.29 13.43
N LEU A 180 0.48 2.21 13.72
CA LEU A 180 -0.50 1.49 12.89
C LEU A 180 -0.59 2.14 11.51
N GLN A 181 -0.72 3.47 11.45
CA GLN A 181 -0.77 4.20 10.19
C GLN A 181 0.52 4.07 9.37
N THR A 182 1.67 4.09 10.06
CA THR A 182 2.98 3.84 9.43
C THR A 182 3.06 2.42 8.87
N SER A 183 2.58 1.42 9.61
CA SER A 183 2.57 0.03 9.16
C SER A 183 1.66 -0.20 7.95
N LEU A 184 0.53 0.52 7.88
CA LEU A 184 -0.38 0.49 6.73
C LEU A 184 0.22 1.18 5.50
N GLN A 185 0.96 2.28 5.68
CA GLN A 185 1.71 2.90 4.57
C GLN A 185 2.78 1.95 4.02
N VAL A 186 3.52 1.27 4.90
CA VAL A 186 4.51 0.24 4.51
C VAL A 186 3.83 -0.94 3.80
N TYR A 187 2.60 -1.29 4.20
CA TYR A 187 1.81 -2.32 3.50
C TYR A 187 1.49 -1.93 2.06
N VAL A 188 1.07 -0.68 1.83
CA VAL A 188 0.72 -0.15 0.51
C VAL A 188 1.94 -0.08 -0.42
N HIS A 189 3.14 0.10 0.12
CA HIS A 189 4.41 0.02 -0.62
C HIS A 189 4.91 -1.41 -0.83
N GLU A 190 4.00 -2.38 -0.93
CA GLU A 190 4.24 -3.82 -1.19
C GLU A 190 5.14 -4.55 -0.18
N ARG A 191 5.48 -3.93 0.97
CA ARG A 191 6.26 -4.56 2.04
C ARG A 191 5.38 -5.29 3.05
N GLN A 192 4.52 -6.15 2.54
CA GLN A 192 3.45 -6.83 3.29
C GLN A 192 3.99 -7.70 4.44
N LEU A 193 5.13 -8.37 4.23
CA LEU A 193 5.74 -9.23 5.24
C LEU A 193 6.28 -8.43 6.43
N VAL A 194 6.92 -7.29 6.17
CA VAL A 194 7.44 -6.39 7.22
C VAL A 194 6.30 -5.71 7.95
N SER A 195 5.30 -5.21 7.21
CA SER A 195 4.10 -4.61 7.79
C SER A 195 3.35 -5.60 8.70
N GLY A 196 3.09 -6.82 8.23
CA GLY A 196 2.42 -7.86 9.02
C GLY A 196 3.18 -8.27 10.28
N ALA A 197 4.52 -8.34 10.23
CA ALA A 197 5.34 -8.60 11.40
C ALA A 197 5.29 -7.45 12.44
N ILE A 198 5.37 -6.21 11.97
CA ILE A 198 5.26 -5.02 12.85
C ILE A 198 3.88 -4.97 13.52
N LEU A 199 2.81 -5.21 12.75
CA LEU A 199 1.44 -5.28 13.26
C LEU A 199 1.29 -6.35 14.35
N LEU A 200 1.88 -7.53 14.14
CA LEU A 200 1.82 -8.61 15.12
C LEU A 200 2.55 -8.25 16.43
N VAL A 201 3.75 -7.66 16.33
CA VAL A 201 4.51 -7.21 17.52
C VAL A 201 3.72 -6.14 18.28
N MET A 202 3.13 -5.18 17.55
CA MET A 202 2.31 -4.14 18.18
C MET A 202 1.07 -4.70 18.87
N LEU A 203 0.37 -5.66 18.25
CA LEU A 203 -0.77 -6.33 18.88
C LEU A 203 -0.37 -6.98 20.22
N ILE A 204 0.78 -7.66 20.28
CA ILE A 204 1.27 -8.28 21.52
C ILE A 204 1.52 -7.22 22.60
N VAL A 205 2.17 -6.11 22.24
CA VAL A 205 2.46 -5.01 23.17
C VAL A 205 1.17 -4.34 23.66
N GLU A 206 0.22 -4.07 22.77
CA GLU A 206 -1.08 -3.49 23.11
C GLU A 206 -1.88 -4.37 24.07
N VAL A 207 -1.98 -5.68 23.79
CA VAL A 207 -2.68 -6.62 24.66
C VAL A 207 -2.02 -6.70 26.04
N ALA A 208 -0.69 -6.78 26.09
CA ALA A 208 0.03 -6.78 27.36
C ALA A 208 -0.22 -5.49 28.16
N TYR A 209 -0.17 -4.34 27.49
CA TYR A 209 -0.45 -3.04 28.10
C TYR A 209 -1.90 -2.93 28.58
N LEU A 210 -2.87 -3.42 27.81
CA LEU A 210 -4.29 -3.47 28.20
C LEU A 210 -4.55 -4.30 29.44
N LEU A 211 -3.99 -5.51 29.50
CA LEU A 211 -4.13 -6.40 30.66
C LEU A 211 -3.52 -5.77 31.91
N TRP A 212 -2.34 -5.15 31.78
CA TRP A 212 -1.71 -4.43 32.89
C TRP A 212 -2.58 -3.29 33.40
N ARG A 213 -3.16 -2.48 32.51
CA ARG A 213 -4.10 -1.40 32.88
C ARG A 213 -5.33 -1.93 33.59
N GLY A 214 -5.90 -3.02 33.10
CA GLY A 214 -7.08 -3.63 33.72
C GLY A 214 -6.82 -4.14 35.14
N LEU A 215 -5.62 -4.68 35.39
CA LEU A 215 -5.17 -5.05 36.74
C LEU A 215 -4.93 -3.83 37.63
N TYR A 216 -4.32 -2.77 37.10
CA TYR A 216 -4.03 -1.53 37.86
C TYR A 216 -5.31 -0.90 38.42
N PHE A 217 -6.35 -0.76 37.59
CA PHE A 217 -7.66 -0.21 37.99
C PHE A 217 -8.57 -1.22 38.70
N ASN A 218 -8.06 -2.40 39.02
CA ASN A 218 -8.76 -3.43 39.76
C ASN A 218 -10.14 -3.83 39.18
N LEU A 219 -10.21 -3.96 37.86
CA LEU A 219 -11.45 -4.29 37.13
C LEU A 219 -12.13 -5.58 37.61
N LEU A 220 -11.39 -6.49 38.26
CA LEU A 220 -11.92 -7.75 38.79
C LEU A 220 -12.89 -7.56 39.97
N PHE A 221 -12.88 -6.40 40.63
CA PHE A 221 -13.75 -6.09 41.77
C PHE A 221 -14.86 -5.10 41.42
N LEU A 222 -15.17 -4.93 40.13
CA LEU A 222 -16.34 -4.19 39.69
C LEU A 222 -17.62 -4.83 40.26
N GLU A 223 -18.51 -4.00 40.80
CA GLU A 223 -19.83 -4.43 41.30
C GLU A 223 -20.70 -5.04 40.20
N ASP A 224 -20.55 -4.55 38.95
CA ASP A 224 -21.23 -5.10 37.78
C ASP A 224 -20.30 -5.98 36.93
N PRO A 225 -20.44 -7.33 36.99
CA PRO A 225 -19.64 -8.25 36.19
C PRO A 225 -19.99 -8.21 34.70
N LEU A 226 -21.13 -7.64 34.31
CA LEU A 226 -21.58 -7.60 32.92
C LEU A 226 -20.74 -6.62 32.11
N PHE A 227 -20.41 -5.46 32.68
CA PHE A 227 -19.52 -4.49 32.05
C PHE A 227 -18.14 -5.09 31.70
N LEU A 228 -17.50 -5.77 32.66
CA LEU A 228 -16.21 -6.43 32.44
C LEU A 228 -16.31 -7.52 31.37
N THR A 229 -17.39 -8.30 31.39
CA THR A 229 -17.62 -9.39 30.43
C THR A 229 -17.75 -8.87 28.99
N VAL A 230 -18.55 -7.82 28.79
CA VAL A 230 -18.71 -7.18 27.47
C VAL A 230 -17.39 -6.60 26.98
N LEU A 231 -16.61 -6.00 27.89
CA LEU A 231 -15.32 -5.41 27.57
C LEU A 231 -14.29 -6.48 27.14
N LEU A 232 -14.23 -7.61 27.85
CA LEU A 232 -13.37 -8.74 27.49
C LEU A 232 -13.77 -9.39 26.16
N LEU A 233 -15.07 -9.51 25.88
CA LEU A 233 -15.56 -10.03 24.59
C LEU A 233 -15.18 -9.10 23.43
N ALA A 234 -15.35 -7.79 23.61
CA ALA A 234 -14.96 -6.79 22.61
C ALA A 234 -13.44 -6.80 22.36
N LEU A 235 -12.64 -6.91 23.43
CA LEU A 235 -11.18 -7.05 23.33
C LEU A 235 -10.79 -8.31 22.56
N LEU A 236 -11.37 -9.46 22.91
CA LEU A 236 -11.06 -10.73 22.27
C LEU A 236 -11.45 -10.72 20.79
N PHE A 237 -12.61 -10.14 20.46
CA PHE A 237 -13.06 -10.02 19.08
C PHE A 237 -12.16 -9.08 18.26
N GLY A 238 -11.86 -7.89 18.78
CA GLY A 238 -10.99 -6.93 18.10
C GLY A 238 -9.57 -7.46 17.89
N THR A 239 -8.97 -8.07 18.92
CA THR A 239 -7.64 -8.68 18.84
C THR A 239 -7.59 -9.84 17.87
N LEU A 240 -8.63 -10.70 17.81
CA LEU A 240 -8.72 -11.79 16.86
C LEU A 240 -8.74 -11.28 15.40
N LEU A 241 -9.50 -10.22 15.11
CA LEU A 241 -9.55 -9.64 13.76
C LEU A 241 -8.19 -9.07 13.34
N VAL A 242 -7.53 -8.30 14.20
CA VAL A 242 -6.20 -7.74 13.93
C VAL A 242 -5.16 -8.86 13.77
N PHE A 243 -5.25 -9.92 14.58
CA PHE A 243 -4.38 -11.09 14.49
C PHE A 243 -4.54 -11.83 13.16
N VAL A 244 -5.78 -12.15 12.76
CA VAL A 244 -6.09 -12.82 11.48
C VAL A 244 -5.57 -11.98 10.32
N GLY A 245 -5.78 -10.67 10.35
CA GLY A 245 -5.29 -9.77 9.32
C GLY A 245 -3.76 -9.69 9.25
N SER A 246 -3.08 -9.68 10.40
CA SER A 246 -1.61 -9.69 10.48
C SER A 246 -1.02 -10.99 9.93
N LEU A 247 -1.61 -12.15 10.27
CA LEU A 247 -1.22 -13.44 9.71
C LEU A 247 -1.47 -13.51 8.20
N GLY A 248 -2.60 -12.97 7.73
CA GLY A 248 -2.90 -12.85 6.31
C GLY A 248 -1.84 -12.05 5.56
N ALA A 249 -1.44 -10.89 6.10
CA ALA A 249 -0.39 -10.05 5.54
C ALA A 249 0.97 -10.78 5.43
N ILE A 250 1.36 -11.50 6.49
CA ILE A 250 2.59 -12.31 6.51
C ILE A 250 2.52 -13.44 5.47
N TYR A 251 1.39 -14.15 5.41
CA TYR A 251 1.19 -15.26 4.47
C TYR A 251 1.27 -14.80 3.02
N VAL A 252 0.52 -13.74 2.65
CA VAL A 252 0.53 -13.19 1.29
C VAL A 252 1.93 -12.68 0.94
N GLY A 253 2.56 -11.92 1.83
CA GLY A 253 3.93 -11.42 1.63
C GLY A 253 4.95 -12.54 1.42
N ASN A 254 4.86 -13.63 2.19
CA ASN A 254 5.75 -14.77 2.01
C ASN A 254 5.48 -15.52 0.70
N LYS A 255 4.21 -15.71 0.34
CA LYS A 255 3.83 -16.36 -0.92
C LYS A 255 4.30 -15.55 -2.14
N LYS A 256 4.13 -14.22 -2.14
CA LYS A 256 4.71 -13.32 -3.16
C LYS A 256 6.22 -13.50 -3.27
N ARG A 257 6.93 -13.50 -2.14
CA ARG A 257 8.39 -13.70 -2.10
C ARG A 257 8.82 -15.02 -2.71
N VAL A 258 8.14 -16.12 -2.38
CA VAL A 258 8.44 -17.46 -2.90
C VAL A 258 8.16 -17.53 -4.41
N GLN A 259 7.03 -17.00 -4.87
CA GLN A 259 6.67 -17.01 -6.30
C GLN A 259 7.70 -16.23 -7.13
N MET A 260 8.11 -15.04 -6.66
CA MET A 260 9.17 -14.26 -7.31
C MET A 260 10.52 -14.98 -7.33
N LYS A 261 10.88 -15.67 -6.24
CA LYS A 261 12.11 -16.47 -6.16
C LYS A 261 12.08 -17.65 -7.13
N ASN A 262 10.92 -18.31 -7.27
CA ASN A 262 10.74 -19.44 -8.16
C ASN A 262 10.77 -19.01 -9.63
N ALA A 263 10.08 -17.91 -9.98
CA ALA A 263 10.12 -17.34 -11.33
C ALA A 263 11.56 -16.94 -11.73
N ARG A 264 12.32 -16.33 -10.81
CA ARG A 264 13.75 -16.01 -11.06
C ARG A 264 14.62 -17.24 -11.28
N LYS A 265 14.35 -18.33 -10.56
CA LYS A 265 15.07 -19.61 -10.74
C LYS A 265 14.73 -20.28 -12.07
N GLN A 266 13.45 -20.32 -12.44
CA GLN A 266 12.99 -20.95 -13.68
C GLN A 266 13.56 -20.27 -14.93
N LEU A 267 13.77 -18.96 -14.86
CA LEU A 267 14.36 -18.18 -15.96
C LEU A 267 15.88 -18.03 -15.87
N ASN A 268 16.56 -18.75 -14.96
CA ASN A 268 18.00 -18.64 -14.70
C ASN A 268 18.51 -17.21 -14.40
N LEU A 269 17.61 -16.30 -14.01
CA LEU A 269 17.92 -14.91 -13.66
C LEU A 269 18.63 -14.78 -12.30
N SER A 270 18.77 -15.88 -11.56
CA SER A 270 19.41 -15.89 -10.24
C SER A 270 20.93 -15.69 -10.26
N ILE A 271 21.59 -15.85 -11.41
CA ILE A 271 23.06 -15.81 -11.50
C ILE A 271 23.60 -14.38 -11.77
N GLN A 272 22.80 -13.46 -12.32
CA GLN A 272 23.30 -12.12 -12.70
C GLN A 272 23.21 -11.05 -11.60
N HIS A 273 22.56 -11.33 -10.47
CA HIS A 273 22.28 -10.31 -9.47
C HIS A 273 23.20 -10.34 -8.23
N GLU A 274 24.16 -11.27 -8.19
CA GLU A 274 25.27 -11.22 -7.22
C GLU A 274 26.40 -10.26 -7.67
N ILE A 275 26.39 -9.84 -8.94
CA ILE A 275 27.36 -8.86 -9.49
C ILE A 275 26.87 -7.40 -9.30
N GLU A 276 25.57 -7.16 -9.09
CA GLU A 276 24.99 -5.81 -8.94
C GLU A 276 24.58 -5.45 -7.49
N ARG A 277 25.09 -6.19 -6.49
CA ARG A 277 24.87 -5.87 -5.05
C ARG A 277 26.18 -5.74 -4.25
N LEU A 278 27.24 -5.28 -4.91
CA LEU A 278 28.17 -4.33 -4.29
C LEU A 278 27.66 -2.92 -4.59
#